data_AF-A0A9D5EZ96-F1
#
_entry.id   AF-A0A9D5EZ96-F1
#
_cell.length_a   1.000
_cell.length_b   1.000
_cell.length_c   1.000
_cell.angle_alpha   90.00
_cell.angle_beta   90.00
_cell.angle_gamma   90.00
#
_symmetry.space_group_name_H-M   'P 1'
#
loop_
_entity.id
_entity.type
_entity.pdbx_description
1 polymer ?
#
loop_
_entity_poly.entity_id
_entity_poly.type
_entity_poly.pdbx_seq_one_letter_code
_entity_poly.pdbx_strand_id
1 'polypeptide(L)'
;MSTAVADPRAERLAHLWSRLSAQHVTLGAGCGCMTGGVSVSLEDFELDIADYLWAESERLGQSEVVAWLLQPGPIEQQVKPVMTLLTRLEEGEADEAVADWLLTRLARTLDSFAKLHGPSSS
;
A
#
# COMPACT_ATOMS: atom_id res chain seq x y z
N MET A 1 14.40 -8.04 21.87
CA MET A 1 14.99 -6.85 21.22
C MET A 1 15.16 -7.20 19.76
N SER A 2 14.11 -7.01 18.97
CA SER A 2 14.18 -7.19 17.51
C SER A 2 14.93 -5.99 16.96
N THR A 3 16.10 -6.24 16.39
CA THR A 3 16.81 -5.24 15.60
C THR A 3 15.98 -4.97 14.35
N ALA A 4 15.40 -3.77 14.28
CA ALA A 4 14.82 -3.23 13.06
C ALA A 4 15.90 -3.26 11.97
N VAL A 5 15.78 -4.20 11.04
CA VAL A 5 16.57 -4.23 9.81
C VAL A 5 15.67 -3.64 8.75
N ALA A 6 16.12 -2.56 8.09
CA ALA A 6 15.44 -2.00 6.94
C ALA A 6 15.22 -3.12 5.91
N ASP A 7 13.97 -3.45 5.63
CA ASP A 7 13.63 -4.51 4.67
C ASP A 7 13.70 -3.93 3.25
N PRO A 8 14.57 -4.44 2.36
CA PRO A 8 14.71 -3.91 1.00
C PRO A 8 13.44 -4.04 0.15
N ARG A 9 12.48 -4.89 0.55
CA ARG A 9 11.15 -4.95 -0.07
C ARG A 9 10.36 -3.66 0.18
N ALA A 10 10.50 -3.03 1.35
CA ALA A 10 9.80 -1.79 1.68
C ALA A 10 10.23 -0.65 0.74
N GLU A 11 11.54 -0.43 0.59
CA GLU A 11 12.11 0.56 -0.34
C GLU A 11 11.67 0.30 -1.79
N ARG A 12 11.77 -0.96 -2.26
CA ARG A 12 11.31 -1.35 -3.61
C ARG A 12 9.83 -0.99 -3.82
N LEU A 13 8.97 -1.32 -2.85
CA LEU A 13 7.53 -1.09 -2.95
C LEU A 13 7.20 0.40 -2.83
N ALA A 14 7.91 1.17 -2.00
CA ALA A 14 7.81 2.62 -1.92
C ALA A 14 8.14 3.28 -3.26
N HIS A 15 9.23 2.86 -3.92
CA HIS A 15 9.58 3.35 -5.25
C HIS A 15 8.59 2.90 -6.33
N LEU A 16 8.06 1.69 -6.26
CA LEU A 16 7.01 1.23 -7.17
C LEU A 16 5.75 2.08 -7.01
N TRP A 17 5.28 2.25 -5.77
CA TRP A 17 4.07 3.02 -5.47
C TRP A 17 4.22 4.49 -5.83
N SER A 18 5.36 5.11 -5.51
CA SER A 18 5.66 6.50 -5.89
C SER A 18 5.58 6.73 -7.41
N ARG A 19 6.08 5.79 -8.22
CA ARG A 19 5.95 5.89 -9.68
C ARG A 19 4.51 5.70 -10.18
N LEU A 20 3.79 4.71 -9.64
CA LEU A 20 2.41 4.42 -10.04
C LEU A 20 1.43 5.55 -9.67
N SER A 21 1.60 6.11 -8.47
CA SER A 21 0.83 7.25 -7.98
C SER A 21 1.12 8.52 -8.78
N ALA A 22 2.39 8.80 -9.11
CA ALA A 22 2.76 9.93 -9.97
C ALA A 22 2.19 9.81 -11.39
N GLN A 23 2.11 8.60 -11.94
CA GLN A 23 1.45 8.34 -13.23
C GLN A 23 -0.06 8.62 -13.15
N HIS A 24 -0.72 8.24 -12.05
CA HIS A 24 -2.14 8.56 -11.84
C HIS A 24 -2.40 10.06 -11.74
N VAL A 25 -1.54 10.83 -11.06
CA VAL A 25 -1.65 12.29 -10.99
C VAL A 25 -1.41 12.96 -12.35
N THR A 26 -0.44 12.46 -13.12
CA THR A 26 -0.13 12.98 -14.46
C THR A 26 -1.24 12.66 -15.48
N LEU A 27 -1.95 11.55 -15.27
CA LEU A 27 -3.13 11.16 -16.00
C LEU A 27 -4.43 11.79 -15.45
N GLY A 28 -4.36 12.54 -14.35
CA GLY A 28 -5.47 13.28 -13.74
C GLY A 28 -5.99 14.46 -14.56
N ALA A 29 -5.44 14.69 -15.77
CA ALA A 29 -6.02 15.56 -16.79
C ALA A 29 -6.60 14.79 -18.00
N GLY A 30 -6.59 13.44 -18.03
CA GLY A 30 -7.03 12.72 -19.23
C GLY A 30 -7.03 11.18 -19.26
N CYS A 31 -6.78 10.45 -18.17
CA CYS A 31 -6.91 8.99 -18.16
C CYS A 31 -7.73 8.57 -16.93
N GLY A 32 -9.04 8.59 -17.10
CA GLY A 32 -9.92 7.80 -16.24
C GLY A 32 -9.64 6.33 -16.52
N CYS A 33 -9.29 5.57 -15.49
CA CYS A 33 -9.45 4.11 -15.49
C CYS A 33 -10.96 3.81 -15.52
N MET A 34 -11.58 4.05 -16.68
CA MET A 34 -13.03 4.06 -16.85
C MET A 34 -13.52 2.63 -17.05
N THR A 35 -13.48 1.82 -15.99
CA THR A 35 -14.19 0.54 -15.97
C THR A 35 -15.57 0.81 -15.38
N GLY A 36 -16.53 1.21 -16.23
CA GLY A 36 -17.93 1.41 -15.81
C GLY A 36 -18.31 2.82 -15.31
N GLY A 37 -17.59 3.87 -15.71
CA GLY A 37 -18.01 5.27 -15.48
C GLY A 37 -17.70 5.85 -14.09
N VAL A 38 -16.97 5.13 -13.25
CA VAL A 38 -16.48 5.62 -11.94
C VAL A 38 -15.01 6.01 -12.09
N SER A 39 -14.68 7.28 -11.85
CA SER A 39 -13.30 7.74 -11.67
C SER A 39 -12.92 7.57 -10.21
N VAL A 40 -12.02 6.64 -9.90
CA VAL A 40 -11.47 6.47 -8.55
C VAL A 40 -10.29 7.42 -8.39
N SER A 41 -10.26 8.21 -7.31
CA SER A 41 -9.10 9.06 -7.01
C SER A 41 -7.94 8.22 -6.46
N LEU A 42 -6.71 8.73 -6.54
CA LEU A 42 -5.56 8.06 -5.92
C LEU A 42 -5.75 7.88 -4.41
N GLU A 43 -6.41 8.84 -3.75
CA GLU A 43 -6.68 8.81 -2.32
C GLU A 43 -7.65 7.69 -1.95
N ASP A 44 -8.77 7.57 -2.68
CA ASP A 44 -9.73 6.47 -2.48
C ASP A 44 -9.06 5.11 -2.69
N PHE A 45 -8.18 5.00 -3.68
CA PHE A 45 -7.48 3.75 -3.94
C PHE A 45 -6.44 3.40 -2.86
N GLU A 46 -5.77 4.39 -2.26
CA GLU A 46 -4.93 4.13 -1.09
C GLU A 46 -5.75 3.63 0.10
N LEU A 47 -6.93 4.22 0.32
CA LEU A 47 -7.86 3.78 1.37
C LEU A 47 -8.34 2.34 1.10
N ASP A 48 -8.70 2.00 -0.14
CA ASP A 48 -9.12 0.64 -0.51
C ASP A 48 -8.03 -0.41 -0.21
N ILE A 49 -6.76 -0.09 -0.50
CA ILE A 49 -5.64 -1.00 -0.20
C ILE A 49 -5.47 -1.16 1.32
N ALA A 50 -5.52 -0.05 2.06
CA ALA A 50 -5.35 -0.05 3.51
C ALA A 50 -6.49 -0.78 4.22
N ASP A 51 -7.74 -0.57 3.78
CA ASP A 51 -8.93 -1.25 4.26
C ASP A 51 -8.86 -2.75 3.98
N TYR A 52 -8.45 -3.16 2.77
CA TYR A 52 -8.22 -4.56 2.45
C TYR A 52 -7.19 -5.22 3.39
N LEU A 53 -6.05 -4.56 3.64
CA LEU A 53 -5.03 -5.09 4.55
C LEU A 53 -5.57 -5.22 5.97
N TRP A 54 -6.32 -4.23 6.44
CA TRP A 54 -6.94 -4.26 7.75
C TRP A 54 -7.97 -5.39 7.87
N ALA A 55 -8.96 -5.46 6.97
CA ALA A 55 -9.99 -6.50 6.98
C ALA A 55 -9.39 -7.91 6.90
N GLU A 56 -8.37 -8.10 6.06
CA GLU A 56 -7.69 -9.40 5.93
C GLU A 56 -6.89 -9.76 7.19
N SER A 57 -6.29 -8.78 7.86
CA SER A 57 -5.59 -8.98 9.13
C SER A 57 -6.55 -9.39 10.26
N GLU A 58 -7.73 -8.77 10.34
CA GLU A 58 -8.79 -9.16 11.27
C GLU A 58 -9.29 -10.57 10.99
N ARG A 59 -9.60 -10.86 9.72
CA ARG A 59 -10.09 -12.17 9.28
C ARG A 59 -9.13 -13.32 9.62
N LEU A 60 -7.83 -13.06 9.59
CA LEU A 60 -6.77 -14.02 9.88
C LEU A 60 -6.26 -13.98 11.33
N GLY A 61 -6.88 -13.18 12.20
CA GLY A 61 -6.49 -13.06 13.62
C GLY A 61 -5.11 -12.46 13.85
N GLN A 62 -4.64 -11.60 12.93
CA GLN A 62 -3.33 -10.95 13.00
C GLN A 62 -3.40 -9.67 13.84
N SER A 63 -3.64 -9.82 15.15
CA SER A 63 -3.90 -8.69 16.05
C SER A 63 -2.75 -7.68 16.12
N GLU A 64 -1.50 -8.13 15.99
CA GLU A 64 -0.33 -7.23 15.97
C GLU A 64 -0.30 -6.37 14.71
N VAL A 65 -0.69 -6.94 13.56
CA VAL A 65 -0.83 -6.20 12.30
C VAL A 65 -1.98 -5.20 12.38
N VAL A 66 -3.14 -5.60 12.92
CA VAL A 66 -4.28 -4.69 13.14
C VAL A 66 -3.86 -3.51 14.01
N ALA A 67 -3.23 -3.78 15.15
CA ALA A 67 -2.78 -2.74 16.06
C ALA A 67 -1.79 -1.77 15.39
N TRP A 68 -0.84 -2.30 14.61
CA TRP A 68 0.15 -1.49 13.91
C TRP A 68 -0.45 -0.63 12.79
N LEU A 69 -1.41 -1.17 12.03
CA LEU A 69 -2.13 -0.45 10.97
C LEU A 69 -2.97 0.71 11.52
N LEU A 70 -3.55 0.55 12.70
CA LEU A 70 -4.40 1.54 13.36
C LEU A 70 -3.65 2.55 14.23
N GLN A 71 -2.33 2.41 14.41
CA GLN A 71 -1.53 3.35 15.21
C GLN A 71 -1.63 4.82 14.73
N PRO A 72 -1.62 5.13 13.43
CA PRO A 72 -1.82 6.49 12.94
C PRO A 72 -3.27 7.01 13.13
N GLY A 73 -4.22 6.13 13.44
CA GLY A 73 -5.65 6.40 13.54
C GLY A 73 -6.49 5.42 12.73
N PRO A 74 -7.84 5.58 12.74
CA PRO A 74 -8.74 4.79 11.90
C PRO A 74 -8.39 4.92 10.42
N ILE A 75 -8.46 3.81 9.65
CA ILE A 75 -8.02 3.76 8.24
C ILE A 75 -8.69 4.85 7.41
N GLU A 76 -9.99 5.06 7.59
CA GLU A 76 -10.79 6.03 6.84
C GLU A 76 -10.41 7.50 7.09
N GLN A 77 -9.58 7.76 8.10
CA GLN A 77 -9.10 9.10 8.46
C GLN A 77 -7.62 9.29 8.13
N GLN A 78 -6.92 8.25 7.67
CA GLN A 78 -5.51 8.33 7.35
C GLN A 78 -5.29 9.02 6.00
N VAL A 79 -4.36 9.98 5.98
CA VAL A 79 -3.95 10.65 4.75
C VAL A 79 -2.81 9.85 4.11
N LYS A 80 -3.02 9.39 2.87
CA LYS A 80 -2.06 8.55 2.12
C LYS A 80 -1.58 7.33 2.92
N PRO A 81 -2.50 6.43 3.32
CA PRO A 81 -2.19 5.32 4.21
C PRO A 81 -1.14 4.36 3.63
N VAL A 82 -1.11 4.15 2.31
CA VAL A 82 -0.15 3.22 1.69
C VAL A 82 1.26 3.81 1.70
N MET A 83 1.40 5.11 1.39
CA MET A 83 2.70 5.79 1.51
C MET A 83 3.19 5.81 2.96
N THR A 84 2.33 6.19 3.90
CA THR A 84 2.68 6.24 5.33
C THR A 84 3.11 4.87 5.84
N LEU A 85 2.37 3.82 5.47
CA LEU A 85 2.72 2.44 5.81
C LEU A 85 4.11 2.08 5.28
N LEU A 86 4.39 2.31 4.00
CA LEU A 86 5.66 1.93 3.39
C LEU A 86 6.85 2.67 4.01
N THR A 87 6.70 3.97 4.31
CA THR A 87 7.72 4.75 5.03
C THR A 87 8.02 4.16 6.40
N ARG A 88 6.99 3.87 7.19
CA ARG A 88 7.17 3.29 8.53
C ARG A 88 7.82 1.91 8.50
N LEU A 89 7.53 1.10 7.47
CA LEU A 89 8.18 -0.19 7.25
C LEU A 89 9.66 -0.02 6.86
N GLU A 90 9.97 0.96 6.02
CA GLU A 90 11.35 1.28 5.61
C GLU A 90 12.19 1.78 6.80
N GLU A 91 11.59 2.61 7.67
CA GLU A 91 12.18 3.10 8.92
C GLU A 91 12.30 2.01 10.00
N GLY A 92 11.75 0.82 9.75
CA GLY A 92 11.84 -0.33 10.64
C GLY A 92 10.98 -0.20 11.91
N GLU A 93 9.87 0.55 11.84
CA GLU A 93 8.93 0.71 12.94
C GLU A 93 8.07 -0.54 13.22
N ALA A 94 8.15 -1.56 12.38
CA ALA A 94 7.43 -2.81 12.54
C ALA A 94 8.35 -3.95 12.97
N ASP A 95 7.84 -4.82 13.83
CA ASP A 95 8.47 -6.11 14.10
C ASP A 95 8.52 -6.98 12.83
N GLU A 96 9.51 -7.88 12.75
CA GLU A 96 9.78 -8.69 11.56
C GLU A 96 8.55 -9.46 11.04
N ALA A 97 7.73 -10.01 11.94
CA ALA A 97 6.52 -10.74 11.56
C ALA A 97 5.45 -9.81 10.95
N VAL A 98 5.29 -8.61 11.49
CA VAL A 98 4.34 -7.60 10.97
C VAL A 98 4.83 -7.09 9.61
N ALA A 99 6.13 -6.77 9.52
CA ALA A 99 6.75 -6.33 8.26
C ALA A 99 6.61 -7.40 7.17
N ASP A 100 6.96 -8.67 7.45
CA ASP A 100 6.85 -9.73 6.47
C ASP A 100 5.42 -9.95 5.98
N TRP A 101 4.45 -9.92 6.89
CA TRP A 101 3.03 -10.09 6.57
C TRP A 101 2.53 -8.99 5.63
N LEU A 102 2.85 -7.73 5.94
CA LEU A 102 2.45 -6.54 5.19
C LEU A 102 3.14 -6.49 3.83
N LEU A 103 4.47 -6.64 3.80
CA LEU A 103 5.26 -6.55 2.57
C LEU A 103 4.90 -7.64 1.57
N THR A 104 4.62 -8.86 2.03
CA THR A 104 4.18 -9.97 1.16
C THR A 104 2.86 -9.65 0.46
N ARG A 105 1.90 -9.02 1.16
CA ARG A 105 0.58 -8.68 0.60
C ARG A 105 0.64 -7.45 -0.28
N LEU A 106 1.33 -6.41 0.16
CA LEU A 106 1.55 -5.21 -0.65
C LEU A 106 2.28 -5.52 -1.95
N ALA A 107 3.30 -6.38 -1.93
CA ALA A 107 3.96 -6.82 -3.16
C ALA A 107 2.96 -7.44 -4.15
N ARG A 108 2.11 -8.36 -3.68
CA ARG A 108 1.09 -8.98 -4.54
C ARG A 108 0.09 -7.96 -5.10
N THR A 109 -0.42 -7.05 -4.27
CA THR A 109 -1.39 -6.03 -4.69
C THR A 109 -0.77 -5.06 -5.69
N LEU A 110 0.39 -4.49 -5.36
CA LEU A 110 1.06 -3.48 -6.18
C LEU A 110 1.65 -4.06 -7.47
N ASP A 111 2.23 -5.26 -7.44
CA ASP A 111 2.72 -5.93 -8.66
C ASP A 111 1.57 -6.33 -9.57
N SER A 112 0.42 -6.76 -9.03
CA SER A 112 -0.79 -7.04 -9.83
C SER A 112 -1.30 -5.78 -10.53
N PHE A 113 -1.35 -4.67 -9.80
CA PHE A 113 -1.74 -3.38 -10.36
C PHE A 113 -0.77 -2.91 -11.44
N ALA A 114 0.54 -2.99 -11.18
CA ALA A 114 1.58 -2.65 -12.14
C ALA A 114 1.53 -3.51 -13.41
N LYS A 115 1.08 -4.77 -13.34
CA LYS A 115 0.89 -5.60 -14.55
C LYS A 115 -0.30 -5.16 -15.40
N LEU A 116 -1.35 -4.63 -14.77
CA LEU A 116 -2.56 -4.17 -15.47
C LEU A 116 -2.41 -2.76 -16.04
N HIS A 117 -1.58 -1.92 -15.41
CA HIS A 117 -1.44 -0.49 -15.73
C HIS A 117 -0.03 -0.04 -16.10
N GLY A 118 0.96 -0.92 -15.99
CA GLY A 118 2.31 -0.64 -16.45
C GLY A 118 2.35 -0.49 -17.97
N PRO A 119 3.39 0.16 -18.52
CA PRO A 119 3.54 0.26 -19.96
C PRO A 119 3.53 -1.16 -20.53
N SER A 120 2.60 -1.42 -21.45
CA SER A 120 2.58 -2.64 -22.26
C SER A 120 4.00 -2.85 -22.77
N SER A 121 4.67 -3.88 -22.27
CA SER A 121 6.02 -4.18 -22.71
C SER A 121 5.93 -4.49 -24.20
N SER A 122 6.43 -3.56 -25.03
CA SER A 122 6.79 -3.81 -26.43
C SER A 122 8.27 -4.15 -26.49
#